data_AF-A0A256HMN3-F1
#
_entry.id   AF-A0A256HMN3-F1
#
_cell.length_a   1.000
_cell.length_b   1.000
_cell.length_c   1.000
_cell.angle_alpha   90.00
_cell.angle_beta   90.00
_cell.angle_gamma   90.00
#
_symmetry.space_group_name_H-M   'P 1'
#
loop_
_entity.id
_entity.type
_entity.pdbx_description
1 polymer ?
#
loop_
_entity_poly.entity_id
_entity_poly.type
_entity_poly.pdbx_seq_one_letter_code
_entity_poly.pdbx_strand_id
1 'polypeptide(L)'
;MNGPDRAQSEVIGVVLLLGLTITAVGVTVALGSTALGDVQSSADVQRIEGAMTQVDSKASLVAHGGSTSQRIRLDPGRSADVRVDDEAGVMRIEVEAENETGGIETVTENVTLGAVVYERGDDRVAYQGGGVWRSNGDGSWMVSPPEFHYRGDTLTLPLVTIDGVDGRLGDDAVVTGTSKHPEGLFPSENVSNPLLGGNVTVTVESEYAEAWGRFFETRTRANVTQVSPTEVRVALRTETVHPTLSASVSALGTSRLEFGGINTLYADSYDSTGGSYPGKGNASDNAVLQTTSDFHLTAGGGGKTESIEIRGDLVAESFDTPKGQADKKLTITGEKRVDDSVGSADPVAGAIAERIERVRDQTLQSSGNFTTGFAHDDGTVRTIDEDTYVDGDVTVSDGSTLRIEDGATVHIGGKLNVSENGSDVVFDGSGGDVAVLVEDSFSMRDQSTLRAQGGSNSDLFVDGTVEIRDDAAITAATGTRFELYNTGDVEVTHQARIAADDDVTGNLWLYSSGGSIDFQGAPSDGIDVAGVVYAPTSEMTLTNNMTFKGSFTSGSFTFNDADLNLHYDESLATLQPFGGASVPVVSHLHVSRHRVTIEDD
;
A
#
# COMPACT_ATOMS: atom_id res chain seq x y z
N MET A 1 -82.27 -67.30 18.21
CA MET A 1 -81.00 -66.66 18.63
C MET A 1 -80.30 -66.15 17.39
N ASN A 2 -80.08 -64.84 17.27
CA ASN A 2 -78.99 -64.19 16.53
C ASN A 2 -79.03 -62.69 16.90
N GLY A 3 -77.89 -62.18 17.40
CA GLY A 3 -77.79 -60.95 18.18
C GLY A 3 -77.51 -59.66 17.39
N PRO A 4 -77.45 -58.51 18.09
CA PRO A 4 -77.37 -57.18 17.51
C PRO A 4 -75.92 -56.63 17.47
N ASP A 5 -75.23 -56.70 16.33
CA ASP A 5 -73.83 -56.20 16.20
C ASP A 5 -73.62 -55.05 15.19
N ARG A 6 -74.67 -54.48 14.58
CA ARG A 6 -74.53 -53.42 13.57
C ARG A 6 -74.44 -51.98 14.11
N ALA A 7 -74.60 -51.78 15.43
CA ALA A 7 -74.48 -50.46 16.07
C ALA A 7 -73.06 -50.12 16.58
N GLN A 8 -72.11 -51.07 16.58
CA GLN A 8 -70.75 -50.81 17.06
C GLN A 8 -69.79 -50.28 15.97
N SER A 9 -70.00 -50.62 14.70
CA SER A 9 -69.06 -50.29 13.62
C SER A 9 -69.01 -48.79 13.29
N GLU A 10 -70.13 -48.06 13.46
CA GLU A 10 -70.21 -46.61 13.27
C GLU A 10 -69.48 -45.87 14.41
N VAL A 11 -69.63 -46.37 15.65
CA VAL A 11 -68.95 -45.81 16.83
C VAL A 11 -67.44 -46.05 16.75
N ILE A 12 -66.99 -47.23 16.31
CA ILE A 12 -65.56 -47.53 16.13
C ILE A 12 -64.95 -46.66 15.03
N GLY A 13 -65.66 -46.44 13.91
CA GLY A 13 -65.19 -45.57 12.82
C GLY A 13 -65.02 -44.12 13.26
N VAL A 14 -65.98 -43.58 14.03
CA VAL A 14 -65.90 -42.23 14.59
C VAL A 14 -64.76 -42.11 15.61
N VAL A 15 -64.59 -43.10 16.49
CA VAL A 15 -63.49 -43.11 17.48
C VAL A 15 -62.12 -43.20 16.80
N LEU A 16 -61.96 -44.00 15.74
CA LEU A 16 -60.72 -44.09 14.97
C LEU A 16 -60.40 -42.79 14.22
N LEU A 17 -61.40 -42.15 13.62
CA LEU A 17 -61.21 -40.85 12.99
C LEU A 17 -60.83 -39.78 14.01
N LEU A 18 -61.47 -39.77 15.18
CA LEU A 18 -61.13 -38.84 16.26
C LEU A 18 -59.72 -39.10 16.81
N GLY A 19 -59.33 -40.37 16.95
CA GLY A 19 -57.97 -40.75 17.36
C GLY A 19 -56.92 -40.32 16.33
N LEU A 20 -57.20 -40.52 15.03
CA LEU A 20 -56.32 -40.12 13.94
C LEU A 20 -56.17 -38.59 13.86
N THR A 21 -57.26 -37.83 13.98
CA THR A 21 -57.21 -36.36 13.95
C THR A 21 -56.45 -35.80 15.14
N ILE A 22 -56.70 -36.31 16.36
CA ILE A 22 -55.94 -35.92 17.56
C ILE A 22 -54.45 -36.22 17.38
N THR A 23 -54.10 -37.37 16.81
CA THR A 23 -52.70 -37.74 16.53
C THR A 23 -52.07 -36.81 15.50
N ALA A 24 -52.75 -36.53 14.38
CA ALA A 24 -52.25 -35.66 13.33
C ALA A 24 -52.08 -34.21 13.80
N VAL A 25 -53.03 -33.69 14.59
CA VAL A 25 -52.93 -32.37 15.22
C VAL A 25 -51.78 -32.35 16.23
N GLY A 26 -51.66 -33.39 17.07
CA GLY A 26 -50.58 -33.49 18.04
C GLY A 26 -49.19 -33.47 17.41
N VAL A 27 -48.98 -34.24 16.34
CA VAL A 27 -47.73 -34.25 15.57
C VAL A 27 -47.45 -32.90 14.93
N THR A 28 -48.47 -32.27 14.33
CA THR A 28 -48.33 -30.95 13.71
C THR A 28 -47.95 -29.89 14.74
N VAL A 29 -48.60 -29.87 15.90
CA VAL A 29 -48.30 -28.92 16.98
C VAL A 29 -46.89 -29.13 17.53
N ALA A 30 -46.47 -30.39 17.71
CA ALA A 30 -45.12 -30.70 18.18
C ALA A 30 -44.05 -30.19 17.19
N LEU A 31 -44.16 -30.52 15.90
CA LEU A 31 -43.22 -30.07 14.87
C LEU A 31 -43.28 -28.55 14.64
N GLY A 32 -44.47 -27.96 14.73
CA GLY A 32 -44.65 -26.51 14.63
C GLY A 32 -44.01 -25.77 15.80
N SER A 33 -44.03 -26.34 17.00
CA SER A 33 -43.43 -25.74 18.20
C SER A 33 -41.89 -25.72 18.13
N THR A 34 -41.27 -26.78 17.61
CA THR A 34 -39.80 -26.82 17.44
C THR A 34 -39.36 -25.85 16.36
N ALA A 35 -40.03 -25.85 15.19
CA ALA A 35 -39.70 -24.94 14.11
C ALA A 35 -39.88 -23.46 14.49
N LEU A 36 -40.93 -23.14 15.27
CA LEU A 36 -41.14 -21.78 15.76
C LEU A 36 -40.08 -21.37 16.78
N GLY A 37 -39.64 -22.30 17.65
CA GLY A 37 -38.55 -22.07 18.60
C GLY A 37 -37.23 -21.75 17.90
N ASP A 38 -36.89 -22.51 16.86
CA ASP A 38 -35.67 -22.31 16.06
C ASP A 38 -35.69 -20.95 15.35
N VAL A 39 -36.83 -20.56 14.75
CA VAL A 39 -37.00 -19.25 14.12
C VAL A 39 -36.89 -18.10 15.14
N GLN A 40 -37.46 -18.26 16.33
CA GLN A 40 -37.34 -17.26 17.39
C GLN A 40 -35.90 -17.11 17.88
N SER A 41 -35.20 -18.22 18.11
CA SER A 41 -33.79 -18.23 18.53
C SER A 41 -32.91 -17.53 17.48
N SER A 42 -33.04 -17.89 16.21
CA SER A 42 -32.28 -17.24 15.13
C SER A 42 -32.60 -15.75 14.99
N ALA A 43 -33.87 -15.36 15.14
CA ALA A 43 -34.28 -13.95 15.05
C ALA A 43 -33.74 -13.13 16.23
N ASP A 44 -33.64 -13.72 17.41
CA ASP A 44 -33.07 -13.06 18.59
C ASP A 44 -31.57 -12.84 18.43
N VAL A 45 -30.81 -13.83 17.95
CA VAL A 45 -29.38 -13.65 17.69
C VAL A 45 -29.12 -12.55 16.66
N GLN A 46 -29.88 -12.52 15.55
CA GLN A 46 -29.80 -11.44 14.55
C GLN A 46 -30.11 -10.05 15.13
N ARG A 47 -31.09 -9.98 16.05
CA ARG A 47 -31.42 -8.74 16.76
C ARG A 47 -30.23 -8.24 17.58
N ILE A 48 -29.56 -9.16 18.26
CA ILE A 48 -28.40 -8.86 19.11
C ILE A 48 -27.17 -8.52 18.29
N GLU A 49 -26.91 -9.22 17.18
CA GLU A 49 -25.87 -8.82 16.22
C GLU A 49 -26.08 -7.36 15.78
N GLY A 50 -27.33 -6.96 15.51
CA GLY A 50 -27.69 -5.57 15.21
C GLY A 50 -27.48 -4.61 16.39
N ALA A 51 -27.85 -5.01 17.61
CA ALA A 51 -27.63 -4.20 18.81
C ALA A 51 -26.14 -4.01 19.10
N MET A 52 -25.32 -5.05 18.98
CA MET A 52 -23.86 -4.99 19.15
C MET A 52 -23.19 -4.18 18.05
N THR A 53 -23.69 -4.22 16.82
CA THR A 53 -23.22 -3.31 15.75
C THR A 53 -23.57 -1.85 16.07
N GLN A 54 -24.69 -1.60 16.76
CA GLN A 54 -24.99 -0.27 17.29
C GLN A 54 -24.05 0.12 18.44
N VAL A 55 -23.69 -0.81 19.32
CA VAL A 55 -22.67 -0.59 20.36
C VAL A 55 -21.36 -0.15 19.72
N ASP A 56 -20.88 -0.90 18.72
CA ASP A 56 -19.69 -0.58 17.92
C ASP A 56 -19.73 0.85 17.36
N SER A 57 -20.77 1.18 16.58
CA SER A 57 -20.93 2.52 16.00
C SER A 57 -20.96 3.64 17.05
N LYS A 58 -21.61 3.42 18.20
CA LYS A 58 -21.69 4.43 19.28
C LYS A 58 -20.39 4.52 20.07
N ALA A 59 -19.71 3.41 20.31
CA ALA A 59 -18.42 3.36 20.97
C ALA A 59 -17.35 4.03 20.10
N SER A 60 -17.28 3.77 18.80
CA SER A 60 -16.40 4.45 17.85
C SER A 60 -16.65 5.98 17.83
N LEU A 61 -17.92 6.43 17.75
CA LEU A 61 -18.25 7.86 17.83
C LEU A 61 -17.77 8.54 19.11
N VAL A 62 -17.79 7.84 20.24
CA VAL A 62 -17.32 8.35 21.53
C VAL A 62 -15.79 8.30 21.62
N ALA A 63 -15.20 7.17 21.22
CA ALA A 63 -13.76 6.92 21.18
C ALA A 63 -13.01 7.94 20.31
N HIS A 64 -13.58 8.34 19.17
CA HIS A 64 -12.98 9.30 18.24
C HIS A 64 -13.43 10.76 18.47
N GLY A 65 -14.03 11.05 19.61
CA GLY A 65 -14.35 12.43 20.02
C GLY A 65 -15.54 13.06 19.31
N GLY A 66 -16.35 12.29 18.58
CA GLY A 66 -17.61 12.74 17.99
C GLY A 66 -18.71 13.01 19.02
N SER A 67 -18.61 12.42 20.22
CA SER A 67 -19.51 12.70 21.34
C SER A 67 -18.88 12.34 22.69
N THR A 68 -19.28 13.00 23.78
CA THR A 68 -18.82 12.64 25.13
C THR A 68 -19.51 11.40 25.69
N SER A 69 -20.75 11.15 25.28
CA SER A 69 -21.51 9.96 25.66
C SER A 69 -22.62 9.64 24.67
N GLN A 70 -23.03 8.37 24.62
CA GLN A 70 -24.11 7.87 23.76
C GLN A 70 -24.95 6.85 24.52
N ARG A 71 -26.27 6.87 24.31
CA ARG A 71 -27.18 5.83 24.81
C ARG A 71 -27.41 4.76 23.75
N ILE A 72 -27.51 3.51 24.18
CA ILE A 72 -27.75 2.34 23.35
C ILE A 72 -28.92 1.55 23.95
N ARG A 73 -29.72 0.93 23.08
CA ARG A 73 -30.72 -0.06 23.47
C ARG A 73 -30.22 -1.44 23.11
N LEU A 74 -30.15 -2.32 24.10
CA LEU A 74 -29.66 -3.68 23.97
C LEU A 74 -30.82 -4.69 23.87
N ASP A 75 -31.91 -4.48 24.62
CA ASP A 75 -33.10 -5.37 24.70
C ASP A 75 -32.73 -6.88 24.64
N PRO A 76 -31.94 -7.38 25.61
CA PRO A 76 -31.36 -8.74 25.54
C PRO A 76 -32.40 -9.88 25.61
N GLY A 77 -33.61 -9.56 26.05
CA GLY A 77 -34.69 -10.51 26.28
C GLY A 77 -34.56 -11.28 27.59
N ARG A 78 -35.66 -11.89 28.06
CA ARG A 78 -35.78 -12.45 29.42
C ARG A 78 -34.91 -13.69 29.71
N SER A 79 -34.30 -14.28 28.69
CA SER A 79 -33.53 -15.54 28.78
C SER A 79 -32.08 -15.38 28.33
N ALA A 80 -31.57 -14.15 28.20
CA ALA A 80 -30.19 -13.88 27.85
C ALA A 80 -29.51 -13.02 28.91
N ASP A 81 -28.19 -13.07 28.92
CA ASP A 81 -27.35 -12.21 29.73
C ASP A 81 -26.52 -11.30 28.83
N VAL A 82 -26.44 -10.01 29.17
CA VAL A 82 -25.45 -9.10 28.60
C VAL A 82 -24.60 -8.59 29.75
N ARG A 83 -23.29 -8.73 29.61
CA ARG A 83 -22.33 -8.32 30.63
C ARG A 83 -21.17 -7.58 30.01
N VAL A 84 -20.62 -6.65 30.77
CA VAL A 84 -19.29 -6.10 30.53
C VAL A 84 -18.28 -7.00 31.21
N ASP A 85 -17.19 -7.27 30.50
CA ASP A 85 -16.03 -8.04 30.93
C ASP A 85 -14.79 -7.21 30.61
N ASP A 86 -14.26 -6.48 31.59
CA ASP A 86 -13.17 -5.52 31.36
C ASP A 86 -11.79 -6.19 31.24
N GLU A 87 -11.67 -7.46 31.63
CA GLU A 87 -10.47 -8.30 31.48
C GLU A 87 -10.50 -9.17 30.22
N ALA A 88 -11.59 -9.14 29.44
CA ALA A 88 -11.74 -9.97 28.25
C ALA A 88 -10.76 -9.62 27.13
N GLY A 89 -9.77 -10.49 26.99
CA GLY A 89 -8.85 -10.55 25.87
C GLY A 89 -7.75 -9.50 25.91
N VAL A 90 -6.60 -9.85 25.34
CA VAL A 90 -5.40 -9.02 25.30
C VAL A 90 -4.85 -9.01 23.88
N MET A 91 -4.51 -7.83 23.38
CA MET A 91 -3.73 -7.64 22.17
C MET A 91 -2.31 -7.21 22.55
N ARG A 92 -1.33 -8.06 22.23
CA ARG A 92 0.09 -7.76 22.32
C ARG A 92 0.61 -7.34 20.96
N ILE A 93 1.25 -6.17 20.89
CA ILE A 93 1.86 -5.61 19.69
C ILE A 93 3.37 -5.55 19.94
N GLU A 94 4.12 -6.31 19.16
CA GLU A 94 5.59 -6.36 19.21
C GLU A 94 6.12 -5.71 17.93
N VAL A 95 6.94 -4.67 18.07
CA VAL A 95 7.59 -3.98 16.96
C VAL A 95 9.09 -4.15 17.11
N GLU A 96 9.72 -4.79 16.14
CA GLU A 96 11.17 -4.78 16.01
C GLU A 96 11.59 -3.42 15.42
N ALA A 97 12.51 -2.72 16.09
CA ALA A 97 13.08 -1.46 15.63
C ALA A 97 14.57 -1.44 15.91
N GLU A 98 15.33 -0.69 15.11
CA GLU A 98 16.75 -0.46 15.38
C GLU A 98 16.92 0.47 16.59
N ASN A 99 17.80 0.10 17.53
CA ASN A 99 18.11 0.91 18.70
C ASN A 99 19.26 1.89 18.41
N GLU A 100 19.52 2.80 19.36
CA GLU A 100 20.59 3.82 19.26
C GLU A 100 22.00 3.26 19.00
N THR A 101 22.21 1.95 19.19
CA THR A 101 23.50 1.27 18.98
C THR A 101 23.56 0.44 17.69
N GLY A 102 22.53 0.49 16.85
CA GLY A 102 22.42 -0.25 15.59
C GLY A 102 22.04 -1.73 15.75
N GLY A 103 21.50 -2.11 16.91
CA GLY A 103 20.97 -3.45 17.17
C GLY A 103 19.45 -3.46 17.09
N ILE A 104 18.85 -4.59 16.68
CA ILE A 104 17.39 -4.74 16.66
C ILE A 104 16.88 -4.99 18.10
N GLU A 105 15.96 -4.15 18.57
CA GLU A 105 15.22 -4.31 19.82
C GLU A 105 13.73 -4.52 19.54
N THR A 106 13.06 -5.32 20.37
CA THR A 106 11.62 -5.54 20.27
C THR A 106 10.89 -4.74 21.33
N VAL A 107 10.14 -3.72 20.91
CA VAL A 107 9.26 -2.93 21.78
C VAL A 107 7.90 -3.59 21.84
N THR A 108 7.40 -3.85 23.05
CA THR A 108 6.17 -4.61 23.28
C THR A 108 5.15 -3.77 24.01
N GLU A 109 3.97 -3.61 23.40
CA GLU A 109 2.80 -2.99 24.01
C GLU A 109 1.69 -4.02 24.24
N ASN A 110 1.16 -4.08 25.46
CA ASN A 110 0.07 -4.98 25.83
C ASN A 110 -1.20 -4.17 26.09
N VAL A 111 -2.27 -4.47 25.35
CA VAL A 111 -3.54 -3.77 25.43
C VAL A 111 -4.63 -4.75 25.82
N THR A 112 -5.17 -4.62 27.04
CA THR A 112 -6.41 -5.29 27.42
C THR A 112 -7.56 -4.69 26.63
N LEU A 113 -8.32 -5.53 25.93
CA LEU A 113 -9.38 -5.08 25.02
C LEU A 113 -10.68 -4.79 25.79
N GLY A 114 -11.06 -5.69 26.70
CA GLY A 114 -12.39 -5.71 27.30
C GLY A 114 -13.47 -6.06 26.27
N ALA A 115 -14.63 -6.54 26.75
CA ALA A 115 -15.73 -6.94 25.89
C ALA A 115 -17.10 -6.64 26.50
N VAL A 116 -18.09 -6.37 25.64
CA VAL A 116 -19.51 -6.53 25.99
C VAL A 116 -19.96 -7.85 25.42
N VAL A 117 -20.35 -8.80 26.27
CA VAL A 117 -20.70 -10.17 25.88
C VAL A 117 -22.19 -10.42 26.10
N TYR A 118 -22.87 -10.78 25.02
CA TYR A 118 -24.17 -11.42 25.06
C TYR A 118 -24.00 -12.94 25.06
N GLU A 119 -24.71 -13.63 25.95
CA GLU A 119 -24.69 -15.09 26.04
C GLU A 119 -26.10 -15.67 26.16
N ARG A 120 -26.39 -16.67 25.32
CA ARG A 120 -27.61 -17.48 25.38
C ARG A 120 -27.37 -18.90 24.91
N GLY A 121 -27.37 -19.85 25.85
CA GLY A 121 -27.06 -21.24 25.52
C GLY A 121 -25.62 -21.33 25.02
N ASP A 122 -25.43 -21.89 23.82
CA ASP A 122 -24.11 -21.96 23.18
C ASP A 122 -23.79 -20.74 22.30
N ASP A 123 -24.77 -19.90 21.96
CA ASP A 123 -24.55 -18.70 21.14
C ASP A 123 -24.02 -17.55 21.99
N ARG A 124 -22.91 -16.95 21.55
CA ARG A 124 -22.30 -15.75 22.10
C ARG A 124 -22.12 -14.70 21.03
N VAL A 125 -22.40 -13.43 21.36
CA VAL A 125 -22.09 -12.28 20.51
C VAL A 125 -21.37 -11.25 21.37
N ALA A 126 -20.18 -10.84 20.97
CA ALA A 126 -19.40 -9.88 21.72
C ALA A 126 -18.89 -8.72 20.89
N TYR A 127 -18.93 -7.52 21.47
CA TYR A 127 -18.19 -6.36 20.99
C TYR A 127 -16.84 -6.31 21.73
N GLN A 128 -15.72 -6.41 20.99
CA GLN A 128 -14.36 -6.42 21.53
C GLN A 128 -13.39 -5.79 20.52
N GLY A 129 -12.51 -4.88 20.99
CA GLY A 129 -11.44 -4.30 20.18
C GLY A 129 -11.92 -3.50 18.97
N GLY A 130 -13.14 -2.95 19.01
CA GLY A 130 -13.78 -2.25 17.89
C GLY A 130 -14.47 -3.17 16.88
N GLY A 131 -14.45 -4.49 17.06
CA GLY A 131 -15.16 -5.45 16.20
C GLY A 131 -16.34 -6.11 16.91
N VAL A 132 -17.26 -6.68 16.14
CA VAL A 132 -18.34 -7.54 16.64
C VAL A 132 -18.10 -8.97 16.19
N TRP A 133 -18.02 -9.87 17.16
CA TRP A 133 -17.69 -11.27 16.99
C TRP A 133 -18.87 -12.12 17.42
N ARG A 134 -19.11 -13.20 16.69
CA ARG A 134 -20.04 -14.24 17.09
C ARG A 134 -19.27 -15.53 17.33
N SER A 135 -19.66 -16.28 18.33
CA SER A 135 -19.21 -17.65 18.50
C SER A 135 -20.35 -18.56 18.90
N ASN A 136 -20.18 -19.83 18.57
CA ASN A 136 -20.97 -20.92 19.09
C ASN A 136 -20.05 -22.10 19.43
N GLY A 137 -20.62 -23.22 19.85
CA GLY A 137 -19.84 -24.44 20.15
C GLY A 137 -19.03 -25.00 18.96
N ASP A 138 -19.27 -24.54 17.73
CA ASP A 138 -18.60 -25.01 16.51
C ASP A 138 -17.47 -24.09 16.02
N GLY A 139 -17.41 -22.84 16.50
CA GLY A 139 -16.36 -21.88 16.13
C GLY A 139 -16.78 -20.42 16.34
N SER A 140 -15.90 -19.50 15.96
CA SER A 140 -16.18 -18.04 15.95
C SER A 140 -16.24 -17.49 14.53
N TRP A 141 -16.84 -16.32 14.31
CA TRP A 141 -16.78 -15.56 13.05
C TRP A 141 -17.04 -14.07 13.28
N MET A 142 -16.65 -13.27 12.29
CA MET A 142 -16.79 -11.81 12.33
C MET A 142 -18.18 -11.38 11.84
N VAL A 143 -18.82 -10.49 12.59
CA VAL A 143 -20.10 -9.84 12.23
C VAL A 143 -19.84 -8.41 11.74
N SER A 144 -19.06 -7.63 12.49
CA SER A 144 -18.59 -6.28 12.12
C SER A 144 -17.07 -6.22 12.27
N PRO A 145 -16.31 -5.74 11.27
CA PRO A 145 -14.86 -5.64 11.35
C PRO A 145 -14.42 -4.49 12.26
N PRO A 146 -13.32 -4.64 13.02
CA PRO A 146 -12.70 -3.52 13.70
C PRO A 146 -12.12 -2.50 12.73
N GLU A 147 -11.91 -1.28 13.21
CA GLU A 147 -11.23 -0.23 12.46
C GLU A 147 -9.75 -0.60 12.25
N PHE A 148 -9.37 -0.75 10.98
CA PHE A 148 -8.01 -1.03 10.56
C PHE A 148 -7.78 -0.38 9.21
N HIS A 149 -6.77 0.47 9.13
CA HIS A 149 -6.46 1.19 7.90
C HIS A 149 -5.02 0.89 7.47
N TYR A 150 -4.90 0.41 6.24
CA TYR A 150 -3.63 0.33 5.54
C TYR A 150 -3.73 1.24 4.32
N ARG A 151 -2.96 2.32 4.30
CA ARG A 151 -2.95 3.30 3.20
C ARG A 151 -1.50 3.60 2.80
N GLY A 152 -1.15 3.24 1.57
CA GLY A 152 0.23 3.35 1.10
C GLY A 152 1.16 2.52 1.97
N ASP A 153 2.01 3.20 2.72
CA ASP A 153 3.02 2.69 3.65
C ASP A 153 2.64 2.89 5.13
N THR A 154 1.43 3.39 5.38
CA THR A 154 0.94 3.73 6.72
C THR A 154 -0.07 2.69 7.21
N LEU A 155 0.23 2.09 8.37
CA LEU A 155 -0.66 1.23 9.13
C LEU A 155 -1.23 2.00 10.31
N THR A 156 -2.55 2.13 10.38
CA THR A 156 -3.27 2.78 11.49
C THR A 156 -4.23 1.81 12.17
N LEU A 157 -4.02 1.62 13.47
CA LEU A 157 -4.78 0.72 14.34
C LEU A 157 -5.34 1.50 15.55
N PRO A 158 -6.54 2.07 15.42
CA PRO A 158 -7.24 2.68 16.55
C PRO A 158 -7.96 1.59 17.37
N LEU A 159 -7.37 1.19 18.48
CA LEU A 159 -7.92 0.19 19.39
C LEU A 159 -8.95 0.81 20.32
N VAL A 160 -10.22 0.43 20.18
CA VAL A 160 -11.26 0.77 21.16
C VAL A 160 -11.27 -0.27 22.27
N THR A 161 -10.97 0.16 23.49
CA THR A 161 -10.96 -0.70 24.68
C THR A 161 -12.07 -0.33 25.64
N ILE A 162 -12.64 -1.33 26.30
CA ILE A 162 -13.68 -1.13 27.32
C ILE A 162 -13.01 -1.14 28.70
N ASP A 163 -13.09 -0.01 29.39
CA ASP A 163 -12.70 0.14 30.79
C ASP A 163 -13.98 0.21 31.65
N GLY A 164 -14.04 -0.46 32.80
CA GLY A 164 -15.24 -0.40 33.64
C GLY A 164 -15.20 -1.33 34.84
N VAL A 165 -16.36 -1.60 35.42
CA VAL A 165 -16.56 -2.64 36.43
C VAL A 165 -17.40 -3.73 35.80
N ASP A 166 -16.95 -4.97 35.89
CA ASP A 166 -17.75 -6.15 35.53
C ASP A 166 -19.20 -6.02 36.04
N GLY A 167 -20.14 -6.12 35.11
CA GLY A 167 -21.53 -5.80 35.41
C GLY A 167 -22.48 -6.31 34.34
N ARG A 168 -23.69 -6.68 34.78
CA ARG A 168 -24.79 -7.00 33.86
C ARG A 168 -25.39 -5.70 33.34
N LEU A 169 -25.68 -5.66 32.04
CA LEU A 169 -26.39 -4.57 31.39
C LEU A 169 -27.87 -4.95 31.23
N GLY A 170 -28.75 -3.98 31.48
CA GLY A 170 -30.19 -4.08 31.26
C GLY A 170 -30.58 -3.82 29.82
N ASP A 171 -31.76 -3.22 29.65
CA ASP A 171 -32.33 -2.93 28.32
C ASP A 171 -31.66 -1.71 27.65
N ASP A 172 -31.16 -0.78 28.46
CA ASP A 172 -30.50 0.46 28.02
C ASP A 172 -29.10 0.55 28.65
N ALA A 173 -28.12 1.00 27.88
CA ALA A 173 -26.75 1.21 28.34
C ALA A 173 -26.21 2.57 27.87
N VAL A 174 -25.25 3.12 28.61
CA VAL A 174 -24.56 4.36 28.27
C VAL A 174 -23.10 4.06 27.97
N VAL A 175 -22.63 4.51 26.80
CA VAL A 175 -21.21 4.57 26.48
C VAL A 175 -20.70 5.96 26.81
N THR A 176 -19.65 6.05 27.59
CA THR A 176 -19.01 7.32 27.97
C THR A 176 -17.55 7.30 27.60
N GLY A 177 -17.07 8.39 27.01
CA GLY A 177 -15.66 8.56 26.68
C GLY A 177 -14.90 8.96 27.93
N THR A 178 -13.68 8.44 28.09
CA THR A 178 -12.82 8.96 29.16
C THR A 178 -12.38 10.39 28.79
N SER A 179 -12.31 11.30 29.76
CA SER A 179 -11.87 12.70 29.53
C SER A 179 -10.38 12.83 29.13
N LYS A 180 -9.68 11.69 28.98
CA LYS A 180 -8.28 11.63 28.59
C LYS A 180 -8.22 11.58 27.06
N HIS A 181 -7.22 12.25 26.49
CA HIS A 181 -6.93 12.08 25.07
C HIS A 181 -6.61 10.60 24.79
N PRO A 182 -6.87 10.11 23.57
CA PRO A 182 -6.41 8.79 23.15
C PRO A 182 -4.92 8.61 23.47
N GLU A 183 -4.56 7.44 23.97
CA GLU A 183 -3.18 7.11 24.29
C GLU A 183 -2.49 6.61 23.01
N GLY A 184 -1.50 7.35 22.52
CA GLY A 184 -0.66 6.90 21.41
C GLY A 184 0.32 5.84 21.90
N LEU A 185 0.20 4.62 21.38
CA LEU A 185 1.12 3.51 21.66
C LEU A 185 2.28 3.49 20.67
N PHE A 186 2.01 3.80 19.40
CA PHE A 186 3.03 3.98 18.35
C PHE A 186 2.69 5.18 17.47
N PRO A 187 3.70 5.98 17.04
CA PRO A 187 5.11 5.89 17.43
C PRO A 187 5.31 6.17 18.94
N SER A 188 6.39 5.65 19.51
CA SER A 188 6.78 5.79 20.93
C SER A 188 8.23 6.29 21.03
N GLU A 189 8.73 6.51 22.25
CA GLU A 189 10.13 6.95 22.46
C GLU A 189 11.16 5.99 21.86
N ASN A 190 10.85 4.68 21.81
CA ASN A 190 11.75 3.63 21.32
C ASN A 190 11.39 3.12 19.91
N VAL A 191 10.29 3.61 19.33
CA VAL A 191 9.85 3.26 17.96
C VAL A 191 9.38 4.53 17.29
N SER A 192 10.26 5.12 16.48
CA SER A 192 9.93 6.24 15.62
C SER A 192 9.29 5.77 14.31
N ASN A 193 8.55 6.68 13.68
CA ASN A 193 8.32 6.60 12.24
C ASN A 193 9.36 7.50 11.55
N PRO A 194 9.88 7.12 10.37
CA PRO A 194 9.54 5.89 9.65
C PRO A 194 10.07 4.62 10.35
N LEU A 195 9.37 3.50 10.22
CA LEU A 195 9.82 2.19 10.67
C LEU A 195 11.01 1.77 9.80
N LEU A 196 12.20 1.81 10.39
CA LEU A 196 13.47 1.45 9.77
C LEU A 196 13.70 -0.05 9.90
N GLY A 197 12.94 -0.83 9.11
CA GLY A 197 12.97 -2.29 9.15
C GLY A 197 12.31 -2.90 10.39
N GLY A 198 12.34 -4.23 10.46
CA GLY A 198 11.81 -5.01 11.59
C GLY A 198 10.35 -5.47 11.42
N ASN A 199 10.00 -6.60 12.04
CA ASN A 199 8.66 -7.17 11.97
C ASN A 199 7.71 -6.54 12.99
N VAL A 200 6.48 -6.27 12.55
CA VAL A 200 5.35 -5.98 13.45
C VAL A 200 4.58 -7.28 13.66
N THR A 201 4.61 -7.80 14.88
CA THR A 201 3.81 -8.96 15.28
C THR A 201 2.65 -8.52 16.15
N VAL A 202 1.44 -8.96 15.79
CA VAL A 202 0.24 -8.80 16.62
C VAL A 202 -0.16 -10.17 17.15
N THR A 203 -0.26 -10.32 18.47
CA THR A 203 -0.83 -11.49 19.13
C THR A 203 -2.14 -11.09 19.79
N VAL A 204 -3.23 -11.80 19.49
CA VAL A 204 -4.53 -11.60 20.14
C VAL A 204 -4.89 -12.84 20.92
N GLU A 205 -4.93 -12.71 22.25
CA GLU A 205 -5.46 -13.70 23.18
C GLU A 205 -6.95 -13.39 23.42
N SER A 206 -7.86 -14.23 22.93
CA SER A 206 -9.31 -14.00 22.99
C SER A 206 -10.11 -15.27 22.71
N GLU A 207 -11.32 -15.41 23.28
CA GLU A 207 -12.29 -16.46 22.91
C GLU A 207 -12.69 -16.40 21.42
N TYR A 208 -12.42 -15.28 20.75
CA TYR A 208 -12.73 -15.04 19.34
C TYR A 208 -11.47 -15.09 18.44
N ALA A 209 -10.39 -15.72 18.90
CA ALA A 209 -9.08 -15.71 18.21
C ALA A 209 -9.15 -16.21 16.75
N GLU A 210 -9.94 -17.24 16.44
CA GLU A 210 -10.08 -17.73 15.06
C GLU A 210 -10.70 -16.67 14.12
N ALA A 211 -11.66 -15.88 14.63
CA ALA A 211 -12.27 -14.80 13.87
C ALA A 211 -11.32 -13.62 13.68
N TRP A 212 -10.54 -13.28 14.70
CA TRP A 212 -9.44 -12.32 14.59
C TRP A 212 -8.41 -12.75 13.54
N GLY A 213 -8.03 -14.03 13.52
CA GLY A 213 -7.11 -14.58 12.52
C GLY A 213 -7.62 -14.39 11.10
N ARG A 214 -8.85 -14.80 10.82
CA ARG A 214 -9.47 -14.60 9.50
C ARG A 214 -9.63 -13.13 9.12
N PHE A 215 -9.90 -12.26 10.09
CA PHE A 215 -9.93 -10.81 9.86
C PHE A 215 -8.58 -10.32 9.35
N PHE A 216 -7.48 -10.66 10.03
CA PHE A 216 -6.14 -10.26 9.60
C PHE A 216 -5.78 -10.88 8.25
N GLU A 217 -6.07 -12.16 7.99
CA GLU A 217 -5.83 -12.79 6.68
C GLU A 217 -6.57 -12.09 5.53
N THR A 218 -7.82 -11.67 5.79
CA THR A 218 -8.66 -11.09 4.73
C THR A 218 -8.37 -9.61 4.51
N ARG A 219 -8.02 -8.88 5.57
CA ARG A 219 -7.88 -7.41 5.54
C ARG A 219 -6.44 -6.92 5.45
N THR A 220 -5.47 -7.80 5.62
CA THR A 220 -4.05 -7.45 5.59
C THR A 220 -3.29 -8.45 4.72
N ARG A 221 -2.12 -8.07 4.21
CA ARG A 221 -1.17 -9.01 3.58
C ARG A 221 -0.36 -9.80 4.62
N ALA A 222 -0.87 -9.93 5.85
CA ALA A 222 -0.15 -10.56 6.94
C ALA A 222 -0.12 -12.07 6.81
N ASN A 223 0.96 -12.65 7.34
CA ASN A 223 1.09 -14.09 7.45
C ASN A 223 0.63 -14.53 8.84
N VAL A 224 -0.44 -15.33 8.90
CA VAL A 224 -0.89 -15.91 10.17
C VAL A 224 0.00 -17.10 10.50
N THR A 225 0.77 -16.96 11.57
CA THR A 225 1.82 -17.92 11.94
C THR A 225 1.39 -18.89 13.04
N GLN A 226 0.37 -18.52 13.82
CA GLN A 226 -0.18 -19.38 14.87
C GLN A 226 -1.68 -19.12 15.03
N VAL A 227 -2.47 -20.20 15.01
CA VAL A 227 -3.90 -20.15 15.35
C VAL A 227 -4.20 -21.25 16.35
N SER A 228 -4.82 -20.87 17.46
CA SER A 228 -5.45 -21.75 18.42
C SER A 228 -6.85 -21.20 18.75
N PRO A 229 -7.71 -21.96 19.46
CA PRO A 229 -9.04 -21.48 19.82
C PRO A 229 -9.04 -20.19 20.65
N THR A 230 -7.94 -19.88 21.35
CA THR A 230 -7.86 -18.76 22.31
C THR A 230 -6.74 -17.77 22.02
N GLU A 231 -5.89 -18.03 21.02
CA GLU A 231 -4.76 -17.17 20.67
C GLU A 231 -4.53 -17.22 19.17
N VAL A 232 -4.35 -16.05 18.56
CA VAL A 232 -3.86 -15.91 17.18
C VAL A 232 -2.66 -14.99 17.14
N ARG A 233 -1.61 -15.43 16.45
CA ARG A 233 -0.40 -14.63 16.19
C ARG A 233 -0.30 -14.35 14.69
N VAL A 234 -0.15 -13.07 14.39
CA VAL A 234 -0.10 -12.53 13.04
C VAL A 234 1.19 -11.76 12.88
N ALA A 235 2.02 -12.15 11.91
CA ALA A 235 3.17 -11.36 11.49
C ALA A 235 2.71 -10.47 10.33
N LEU A 236 2.65 -9.17 10.57
CA LEU A 236 2.42 -8.20 9.50
C LEU A 236 3.67 -8.20 8.64
N ARG A 237 3.49 -8.33 7.32
CA ARG A 237 4.60 -8.25 6.38
C ARG A 237 5.10 -6.81 6.36
N THR A 238 6.24 -6.57 7.00
CA THR A 238 6.88 -5.26 7.07
C THR A 238 8.00 -5.10 6.05
N GLU A 239 8.46 -6.19 5.44
CA GLU A 239 9.45 -6.16 4.37
C GLU A 239 9.00 -6.93 3.12
N THR A 240 9.63 -6.60 1.99
CA THR A 240 9.41 -7.24 0.70
C THR A 240 10.69 -7.36 -0.10
N VAL A 241 10.73 -8.37 -0.96
CA VAL A 241 11.67 -8.42 -2.09
C VAL A 241 10.86 -8.12 -3.34
N HIS A 242 11.22 -7.04 -4.04
CA HIS A 242 10.55 -6.65 -5.27
C HIS A 242 10.86 -7.62 -6.42
N PRO A 243 9.91 -7.82 -7.36
CA PRO A 243 10.11 -8.73 -8.50
C PRO A 243 11.20 -8.22 -9.46
N THR A 244 11.69 -9.11 -10.33
CA THR A 244 12.63 -8.76 -11.39
C THR A 244 11.98 -7.89 -12.47
N LEU A 245 12.79 -7.04 -13.12
CA LEU A 245 12.35 -6.12 -14.18
C LEU A 245 12.24 -6.82 -15.54
N SER A 246 11.32 -7.78 -15.65
CA SER A 246 11.10 -8.58 -16.86
C SER A 246 10.19 -7.93 -17.92
N ALA A 247 9.76 -6.69 -17.69
CA ALA A 247 8.81 -6.00 -18.57
C ALA A 247 9.24 -4.57 -18.88
N SER A 248 8.85 -4.09 -20.06
CA SER A 248 9.09 -2.73 -20.54
C SER A 248 8.25 -1.73 -19.74
N VAL A 249 6.97 -2.04 -19.57
CA VAL A 249 6.01 -1.23 -18.82
C VAL A 249 5.17 -2.14 -17.94
N SER A 250 5.09 -1.79 -16.66
CA SER A 250 4.30 -2.49 -15.65
C SER A 250 3.37 -1.52 -14.93
N ALA A 251 2.07 -1.70 -15.10
CA ALA A 251 1.03 -1.00 -14.34
C ALA A 251 0.50 -1.92 -13.23
N LEU A 252 0.98 -1.72 -12.00
CA LEU A 252 0.84 -2.70 -10.91
C LEU A 252 -0.20 -2.34 -9.84
N GLY A 253 -0.95 -1.25 -10.04
CA GLY A 253 -2.09 -0.89 -9.20
C GLY A 253 -3.41 -1.48 -9.71
N THR A 254 -4.51 -1.20 -9.00
CA THR A 254 -5.87 -1.63 -9.39
C THR A 254 -6.45 -0.80 -10.53
N SER A 255 -5.65 0.09 -11.12
CA SER A 255 -6.07 1.03 -12.15
C SER A 255 -5.93 0.41 -13.52
N ARG A 256 -7.03 0.47 -14.27
CA ARG A 256 -7.13 0.11 -15.68
C ARG A 256 -6.09 0.85 -16.54
N LEU A 257 -5.50 0.15 -17.50
CA LEU A 257 -4.72 0.79 -18.57
C LEU A 257 -5.67 1.32 -19.66
N GLU A 258 -5.89 2.63 -19.69
CA GLU A 258 -6.76 3.29 -20.67
C GLU A 258 -5.96 3.99 -21.79
N PHE A 259 -5.89 3.35 -22.96
CA PHE A 259 -5.08 3.86 -24.08
C PHE A 259 -5.83 4.92 -24.92
N GLY A 260 -6.98 5.41 -24.44
CA GLY A 260 -7.79 6.40 -25.15
C GLY A 260 -7.12 7.77 -25.32
N GLY A 261 -6.17 8.11 -24.44
CA GLY A 261 -5.36 9.32 -24.50
C GLY A 261 -4.01 9.15 -25.19
N ILE A 262 -3.72 7.97 -25.73
CA ILE A 262 -2.53 7.70 -26.55
C ILE A 262 -2.88 7.94 -28.01
N ASN A 263 -2.11 8.76 -28.72
CA ASN A 263 -2.15 8.91 -30.18
C ASN A 263 -1.41 7.76 -30.84
N THR A 264 -0.12 7.60 -30.56
CA THR A 264 0.69 6.49 -31.03
C THR A 264 1.49 5.82 -29.91
N LEU A 265 1.63 4.50 -29.96
CA LEU A 265 2.57 3.75 -29.13
C LEU A 265 3.31 2.76 -30.01
N TYR A 266 4.64 2.75 -29.89
CA TYR A 266 5.50 1.74 -30.48
C TYR A 266 6.40 1.17 -29.39
N ALA A 267 6.39 -0.15 -29.22
CA ALA A 267 7.24 -0.86 -28.26
C ALA A 267 8.07 -1.93 -28.95
N ASP A 268 9.37 -1.99 -28.65
CA ASP A 268 10.28 -3.07 -29.03
C ASP A 268 11.33 -3.31 -27.92
N SER A 269 12.34 -4.14 -28.18
CA SER A 269 13.40 -4.42 -27.22
C SER A 269 14.81 -4.41 -27.83
N TYR A 270 15.81 -4.29 -26.97
CA TYR A 270 17.23 -4.46 -27.26
C TYR A 270 17.94 -5.01 -26.02
N ASP A 271 19.20 -5.39 -26.15
CA ASP A 271 20.02 -5.84 -25.01
C ASP A 271 21.26 -4.94 -24.91
N SER A 272 21.31 -4.11 -23.86
CA SER A 272 22.40 -3.15 -23.67
C SER A 272 23.76 -3.80 -23.43
N THR A 273 23.81 -5.10 -23.09
CA THR A 273 25.08 -5.85 -23.02
C THR A 273 25.72 -6.03 -24.41
N GLY A 274 24.91 -5.95 -25.49
CA GLY A 274 25.34 -6.01 -26.88
C GLY A 274 25.65 -4.65 -27.51
N GLY A 275 25.31 -3.55 -26.84
CA GLY A 275 25.49 -2.17 -27.31
C GLY A 275 24.23 -1.31 -27.18
N SER A 276 24.33 -0.05 -27.56
CA SER A 276 23.20 0.90 -27.50
C SER A 276 22.05 0.52 -28.43
N TYR A 277 20.90 1.17 -28.25
CA TYR A 277 19.69 0.86 -29.00
C TYR A 277 19.95 0.95 -30.52
N PRO A 278 19.75 -0.15 -31.29
CA PRO A 278 20.20 -0.22 -32.68
C PRO A 278 19.23 0.41 -33.68
N GLY A 279 18.16 1.04 -33.19
CA GLY A 279 17.06 1.58 -33.98
C GLY A 279 16.02 0.52 -34.38
N LYS A 280 14.80 0.98 -34.69
CA LYS A 280 13.61 0.13 -34.96
C LYS A 280 13.86 -1.00 -35.96
N GLY A 281 14.66 -0.75 -36.99
CA GLY A 281 14.94 -1.74 -38.05
C GLY A 281 15.77 -2.95 -37.62
N ASN A 282 16.48 -2.87 -36.48
CA ASN A 282 17.34 -3.93 -35.95
C ASN A 282 16.99 -4.34 -34.52
N ALA A 283 15.94 -3.75 -33.95
CA ALA A 283 15.45 -4.08 -32.61
C ALA A 283 14.79 -5.47 -32.57
N SER A 284 14.78 -6.07 -31.38
CA SER A 284 14.18 -7.35 -31.05
C SER A 284 12.68 -7.22 -30.76
N ASP A 285 11.98 -8.37 -30.72
CA ASP A 285 10.53 -8.49 -30.50
C ASP A 285 10.19 -9.01 -29.09
N ASN A 286 10.97 -8.65 -28.06
CA ASN A 286 10.78 -9.16 -26.70
C ASN A 286 10.25 -8.10 -25.72
N ALA A 287 9.57 -7.06 -26.21
CA ALA A 287 8.89 -6.11 -25.34
C ALA A 287 7.78 -6.80 -24.54
N VAL A 288 7.52 -6.35 -23.32
CA VAL A 288 6.38 -6.83 -22.52
C VAL A 288 5.69 -5.62 -21.90
N LEU A 289 4.42 -5.45 -22.24
CA LEU A 289 3.53 -4.50 -21.59
C LEU A 289 2.57 -5.29 -20.71
N GLN A 290 2.51 -4.95 -19.42
CA GLN A 290 1.67 -5.66 -18.46
C GLN A 290 0.87 -4.74 -17.54
N THR A 291 -0.32 -5.21 -17.16
CA THR A 291 -1.16 -4.58 -16.14
C THR A 291 -1.83 -5.62 -15.24
N THR A 292 -1.97 -5.29 -13.96
CA THR A 292 -2.71 -6.05 -12.95
C THR A 292 -4.22 -5.79 -12.98
N SER A 293 -4.75 -5.19 -14.04
CA SER A 293 -6.17 -4.89 -14.19
C SER A 293 -6.62 -5.04 -15.66
N ASP A 294 -7.72 -4.39 -16.03
CA ASP A 294 -8.24 -4.38 -17.39
C ASP A 294 -7.33 -3.57 -18.34
N PHE A 295 -7.09 -4.10 -19.54
CA PHE A 295 -6.56 -3.35 -20.67
C PHE A 295 -7.69 -2.79 -21.54
N HIS A 296 -7.69 -1.49 -21.78
CA HIS A 296 -8.68 -0.79 -22.59
C HIS A 296 -8.02 -0.10 -23.78
N LEU A 297 -8.29 -0.61 -24.99
CA LEU A 297 -7.70 -0.06 -26.22
C LEU A 297 -8.16 1.37 -26.52
N THR A 298 -9.39 1.72 -26.16
CA THR A 298 -9.93 3.07 -26.36
C THR A 298 -10.86 3.43 -25.22
N ALA A 299 -10.82 4.69 -24.76
CA ALA A 299 -11.87 5.24 -23.92
C ALA A 299 -13.23 5.12 -24.62
N GLY A 300 -14.28 4.75 -23.87
CA GLY A 300 -15.63 4.55 -24.39
C GLY A 300 -16.13 5.74 -25.21
N GLY A 301 -16.17 5.58 -26.54
CA GLY A 301 -16.47 6.67 -27.48
C GLY A 301 -15.58 6.74 -28.72
N GLY A 302 -14.52 5.91 -28.79
CA GLY A 302 -13.64 5.84 -29.97
C GLY A 302 -12.53 6.88 -29.93
N GLY A 303 -11.66 6.78 -28.91
CA GLY A 303 -10.52 7.68 -28.67
C GLY A 303 -9.62 7.95 -29.88
N LYS A 304 -8.79 8.99 -29.75
CA LYS A 304 -7.89 9.53 -30.80
C LYS A 304 -6.77 8.59 -31.23
N THR A 305 -6.62 7.44 -30.57
CA THR A 305 -5.61 6.43 -30.87
C THR A 305 -5.52 6.09 -32.35
N GLU A 306 -4.37 6.36 -32.95
CA GLU A 306 -4.05 6.09 -34.34
C GLU A 306 -3.49 4.68 -34.49
N SER A 307 -2.43 4.35 -33.74
CA SER A 307 -1.78 3.04 -33.78
C SER A 307 -1.05 2.69 -32.49
N ILE A 308 -1.19 1.44 -32.06
CA ILE A 308 -0.43 0.79 -30.99
C ILE A 308 0.24 -0.43 -31.60
N GLU A 309 1.56 -0.43 -31.62
CA GLU A 309 2.39 -1.52 -32.10
C GLU A 309 3.27 -2.02 -30.96
N ILE A 310 3.09 -3.30 -30.60
CA ILE A 310 3.85 -3.98 -29.56
C ILE A 310 4.64 -5.11 -30.22
N ARG A 311 5.95 -4.92 -30.34
CA ARG A 311 6.89 -5.96 -30.76
C ARG A 311 7.26 -6.83 -29.55
N GLY A 312 6.30 -7.64 -29.13
CA GLY A 312 6.40 -8.60 -28.03
C GLY A 312 5.03 -8.93 -27.43
N ASP A 313 4.98 -9.13 -26.12
CA ASP A 313 3.80 -9.62 -25.40
C ASP A 313 2.96 -8.50 -24.77
N LEU A 314 1.66 -8.76 -24.66
CA LEU A 314 0.72 -7.93 -23.90
C LEU A 314 -0.03 -8.80 -22.88
N VAL A 315 0.05 -8.40 -21.61
CA VAL A 315 -0.47 -9.16 -20.47
C VAL A 315 -1.44 -8.31 -19.65
N ALA A 316 -2.63 -8.83 -19.35
CA ALA A 316 -3.64 -8.14 -18.54
C ALA A 316 -4.58 -9.15 -17.86
N GLU A 317 -5.30 -8.75 -16.81
CA GLU A 317 -6.35 -9.60 -16.21
C GLU A 317 -7.56 -9.74 -17.14
N SER A 318 -7.83 -8.71 -17.94
CA SER A 318 -8.88 -8.73 -18.94
C SER A 318 -8.58 -7.75 -20.08
N PHE A 319 -9.26 -7.95 -21.22
CA PHE A 319 -9.09 -7.11 -22.40
C PHE A 319 -10.43 -6.58 -22.90
N ASP A 320 -10.65 -5.28 -22.77
CA ASP A 320 -11.74 -4.57 -23.46
C ASP A 320 -11.22 -3.99 -24.78
N THR A 321 -11.62 -4.63 -25.87
CA THR A 321 -11.24 -4.25 -27.22
C THR A 321 -12.50 -4.12 -28.08
N PRO A 322 -12.96 -2.90 -28.41
CA PRO A 322 -14.16 -2.71 -29.22
C PRO A 322 -14.05 -3.42 -30.58
N LYS A 323 -15.13 -4.10 -30.98
CA LYS A 323 -15.17 -4.93 -32.20
C LYS A 323 -14.75 -4.13 -33.44
N GLY A 324 -13.76 -4.65 -34.18
CA GLY A 324 -13.26 -4.07 -35.43
C GLY A 324 -12.29 -2.89 -35.26
N GLN A 325 -12.00 -2.44 -34.03
CA GLN A 325 -10.93 -1.46 -33.77
C GLN A 325 -9.59 -2.13 -33.50
N ALA A 326 -9.56 -3.26 -32.78
CA ALA A 326 -8.35 -4.02 -32.52
C ALA A 326 -7.59 -4.34 -33.83
N ASP A 327 -8.28 -4.92 -34.81
CA ASP A 327 -7.70 -5.28 -36.11
C ASP A 327 -7.12 -4.10 -36.92
N LYS A 328 -7.45 -2.87 -36.55
CA LYS A 328 -7.01 -1.64 -37.25
C LYS A 328 -5.95 -0.85 -36.49
N LYS A 329 -6.02 -0.87 -35.16
CA LYS A 329 -5.24 0.02 -34.29
C LYS A 329 -4.21 -0.72 -33.45
N LEU A 330 -4.38 -2.03 -33.22
CA LEU A 330 -3.52 -2.79 -32.33
C LEU A 330 -2.78 -3.88 -33.11
N THR A 331 -1.45 -3.79 -33.14
CA THR A 331 -0.57 -4.82 -33.69
C THR A 331 0.29 -5.38 -32.57
N ILE A 332 0.26 -6.70 -32.39
CA ILE A 332 1.07 -7.43 -31.41
C ILE A 332 1.77 -8.55 -32.17
N THR A 333 3.09 -8.64 -32.05
CA THR A 333 3.88 -9.71 -32.70
C THR A 333 4.03 -10.96 -31.83
N GLY A 334 4.03 -10.80 -30.50
CA GLY A 334 4.05 -11.88 -29.52
C GLY A 334 2.66 -12.32 -29.08
N GLU A 335 2.54 -12.75 -27.82
CA GLU A 335 1.31 -13.27 -27.25
C GLU A 335 0.48 -12.20 -26.53
N LYS A 336 -0.84 -12.29 -26.71
CA LYS A 336 -1.82 -11.58 -25.90
C LYS A 336 -2.34 -12.53 -24.81
N ARG A 337 -1.90 -12.34 -23.56
CA ARG A 337 -2.15 -13.28 -22.44
C ARG A 337 -3.08 -12.68 -21.39
N VAL A 338 -4.04 -13.50 -20.94
CA VAL A 338 -4.82 -13.21 -19.74
C VAL A 338 -4.09 -13.85 -18.56
N ASP A 339 -3.68 -13.05 -17.59
CA ASP A 339 -2.88 -13.50 -16.45
C ASP A 339 -3.29 -12.73 -15.18
N ASP A 340 -3.93 -13.43 -14.25
CA ASP A 340 -4.34 -12.93 -12.94
C ASP A 340 -3.26 -13.16 -11.86
N SER A 341 -2.10 -13.70 -12.25
CA SER A 341 -0.96 -13.93 -11.36
C SER A 341 0.03 -12.77 -11.33
N VAL A 342 -0.15 -11.74 -12.16
CA VAL A 342 0.62 -10.50 -12.08
C VAL A 342 0.30 -9.86 -10.73
N GLY A 343 1.20 -10.01 -9.76
CA GLY A 343 1.00 -9.48 -8.41
C GLY A 343 1.08 -7.96 -8.41
N SER A 344 0.28 -7.30 -7.57
CA SER A 344 0.50 -5.89 -7.25
C SER A 344 1.88 -5.71 -6.62
N ALA A 345 2.66 -4.71 -7.04
CA ALA A 345 3.90 -4.40 -6.35
C ALA A 345 3.63 -3.77 -4.97
N ASP A 346 4.52 -4.06 -4.04
CA ASP A 346 4.50 -3.42 -2.72
C ASP A 346 5.04 -1.99 -2.80
N PRO A 347 4.67 -1.10 -1.85
CA PRO A 347 5.21 0.24 -1.76
C PRO A 347 6.74 0.25 -1.58
N VAL A 348 7.37 1.31 -2.07
CA VAL A 348 8.82 1.56 -1.92
C VAL A 348 9.15 2.65 -0.89
N ALA A 349 8.13 3.29 -0.33
CA ALA A 349 8.30 4.45 0.54
C ALA A 349 9.13 4.13 1.79
N GLY A 350 8.92 2.96 2.41
CA GLY A 350 9.75 2.51 3.54
C GLY A 350 11.22 2.34 3.16
N ALA A 351 11.51 1.71 2.02
CA ALA A 351 12.86 1.55 1.50
C ALA A 351 13.58 2.89 1.21
N ILE A 352 12.84 3.88 0.70
CA ILE A 352 13.35 5.24 0.42
C ILE A 352 13.62 5.97 1.73
N ALA A 353 12.63 6.00 2.63
CA ALA A 353 12.73 6.66 3.93
C ALA A 353 13.90 6.11 4.75
N GLU A 354 14.11 4.79 4.75
CA GLU A 354 15.23 4.15 5.43
C GLU A 354 16.60 4.63 4.95
N ARG A 355 16.73 4.88 3.64
CA ARG A 355 17.98 5.39 3.07
C ARG A 355 18.21 6.86 3.41
N ILE A 356 17.13 7.66 3.42
CA ILE A 356 17.18 9.07 3.83
C ILE A 356 17.59 9.18 5.31
N GLU A 357 16.96 8.43 6.20
CA GLU A 357 17.28 8.47 7.63
C GLU A 357 18.72 8.04 7.91
N ARG A 358 19.26 7.06 7.18
CA ARG A 358 20.68 6.68 7.30
C ARG A 358 21.64 7.84 7.07
N VAL A 359 21.30 8.79 6.17
CA VAL A 359 22.12 9.99 5.97
C VAL A 359 21.92 10.99 7.11
N ARG A 360 20.68 11.20 7.57
CA ARG A 360 20.35 12.08 8.71
C ARG A 360 21.07 11.63 10.00
N ASP A 361 21.13 10.32 10.24
CA ASP A 361 21.73 9.72 11.43
C ASP A 361 23.25 9.81 11.48
N GLN A 362 23.93 10.15 10.38
CA GLN A 362 25.37 10.44 10.41
C GLN A 362 25.70 11.71 11.20
N THR A 363 24.69 12.54 11.52
CA THR A 363 24.80 13.77 12.32
C THR A 363 25.89 14.73 11.79
N LEU A 364 25.99 14.85 10.46
CA LEU A 364 27.03 15.60 9.75
C LEU A 364 27.14 17.06 10.22
N GLN A 365 26.05 17.65 10.70
CA GLN A 365 26.05 18.99 11.31
C GLN A 365 27.04 19.13 12.48
N SER A 366 27.32 18.04 13.19
CA SER A 366 28.20 17.99 14.37
C SER A 366 29.49 17.21 14.15
N SER A 367 29.52 16.27 13.19
CA SER A 367 30.63 15.35 12.93
C SER A 367 31.40 15.66 11.64
N GLY A 368 30.75 16.26 10.63
CA GLY A 368 31.33 16.61 9.33
C GLY A 368 31.65 18.10 9.19
N ASN A 369 31.95 18.51 7.96
CA ASN A 369 32.09 19.92 7.61
C ASN A 369 30.72 20.61 7.66
N PHE A 370 30.70 21.84 8.14
CA PHE A 370 29.49 22.65 8.22
C PHE A 370 29.62 23.90 7.37
N THR A 371 28.61 24.19 6.57
CA THR A 371 28.49 25.46 5.84
C THR A 371 27.04 25.93 5.79
N THR A 372 26.82 27.21 5.55
CA THR A 372 25.48 27.74 5.29
C THR A 372 25.12 27.57 3.83
N GLY A 373 23.82 27.63 3.50
CA GLY A 373 23.34 27.72 2.13
C GLY A 373 24.09 28.78 1.30
N PHE A 374 24.29 28.49 0.01
CA PHE A 374 25.11 29.29 -0.89
C PHE A 374 24.59 29.29 -2.32
N ALA A 375 24.83 30.39 -3.03
CA ALA A 375 24.73 30.46 -4.48
C ALA A 375 26.13 30.35 -5.07
N HIS A 376 26.30 29.45 -6.03
CA HIS A 376 27.53 29.24 -6.79
C HIS A 376 27.29 29.70 -8.23
N ASP A 377 27.64 30.95 -8.50
CA ASP A 377 27.25 31.74 -9.68
C ASP A 377 28.43 32.55 -10.27
N ASP A 378 29.66 32.06 -10.10
CA ASP A 378 30.89 32.76 -10.54
C ASP A 378 31.59 32.13 -11.75
N GLY A 379 30.95 31.12 -12.36
CA GLY A 379 31.47 30.36 -13.51
C GLY A 379 32.64 29.45 -13.16
N THR A 380 32.90 29.17 -11.87
CA THR A 380 34.00 28.31 -11.43
C THR A 380 33.52 26.95 -10.92
N VAL A 381 34.45 26.10 -10.49
CA VAL A 381 34.16 24.82 -9.86
C VAL A 381 34.30 24.96 -8.34
N ARG A 382 33.23 24.62 -7.60
CA ARG A 382 33.27 24.39 -6.16
C ARG A 382 33.27 22.88 -5.91
N THR A 383 34.25 22.39 -5.16
CA THR A 383 34.37 20.97 -4.79
C THR A 383 33.96 20.76 -3.33
N ILE A 384 33.25 19.66 -3.07
CA ILE A 384 33.03 19.06 -1.75
C ILE A 384 33.62 17.64 -1.79
N ASP A 385 34.71 17.43 -1.08
CA ASP A 385 35.50 16.19 -1.04
C ASP A 385 35.49 15.52 0.36
N GLU A 386 34.74 16.09 1.30
CA GLU A 386 34.55 15.57 2.66
C GLU A 386 33.07 15.66 3.05
N ASP A 387 32.63 14.80 3.97
CA ASP A 387 31.25 14.79 4.46
C ASP A 387 30.82 16.18 4.95
N THR A 388 29.71 16.69 4.42
CA THR A 388 29.34 18.10 4.60
C THR A 388 27.85 18.28 4.85
N TYR A 389 27.50 19.03 5.90
CA TYR A 389 26.16 19.57 6.11
C TYR A 389 26.07 21.02 5.60
N VAL A 390 25.06 21.31 4.79
CA VAL A 390 24.72 22.64 4.27
C VAL A 390 23.42 23.12 4.92
N ASP A 391 23.50 24.14 5.77
CA ASP A 391 22.34 24.75 6.44
C ASP A 391 21.64 25.75 5.51
N GLY A 392 20.73 25.26 4.68
CA GLY A 392 19.89 26.04 3.77
C GLY A 392 20.08 25.68 2.30
N ASP A 393 19.62 26.57 1.42
CA ASP A 393 19.54 26.31 -0.02
C ASP A 393 20.91 26.34 -0.71
N VAL A 394 21.08 25.47 -1.70
CA VAL A 394 22.19 25.47 -2.66
C VAL A 394 21.66 25.84 -4.04
N THR A 395 22.25 26.85 -4.66
CA THR A 395 21.96 27.22 -6.06
C THR A 395 23.22 27.14 -6.89
N VAL A 396 23.14 26.56 -8.09
CA VAL A 396 24.24 26.48 -9.06
C VAL A 396 23.76 27.12 -10.37
N SER A 397 24.41 28.19 -10.80
CA SER A 397 24.03 29.00 -11.97
C SER A 397 25.26 29.62 -12.66
N ASP A 398 25.05 30.47 -13.67
CA ASP A 398 26.08 31.17 -14.46
C ASP A 398 27.22 30.28 -14.99
N GLY A 399 26.89 29.06 -15.45
CA GLY A 399 27.88 28.12 -15.97
C GLY A 399 28.82 27.53 -14.91
N SER A 400 28.49 27.70 -13.62
CA SER A 400 29.29 27.18 -12.51
C SER A 400 29.09 25.68 -12.30
N THR A 401 30.06 25.02 -11.68
CA THR A 401 29.99 23.58 -11.36
C THR A 401 30.08 23.35 -9.85
N LEU A 402 29.16 22.57 -9.30
CA LEU A 402 29.31 21.94 -7.98
C LEU A 402 29.78 20.49 -8.18
N ARG A 403 30.98 20.16 -7.72
CA ARG A 403 31.51 18.78 -7.74
C ARG A 403 31.49 18.20 -6.34
N ILE A 404 31.02 16.97 -6.22
CA ILE A 404 31.08 16.17 -5.01
C ILE A 404 31.89 14.92 -5.34
N GLU A 405 32.96 14.68 -4.60
CA GLU A 405 33.96 13.65 -4.93
C GLU A 405 34.51 12.96 -3.68
N ASP A 406 35.49 12.08 -3.87
CA ASP A 406 36.23 11.40 -2.80
C ASP A 406 35.37 10.63 -1.77
N GLY A 407 34.18 10.20 -2.21
CA GLY A 407 33.24 9.44 -1.39
C GLY A 407 32.48 10.27 -0.36
N ALA A 408 32.40 11.59 -0.55
CA ALA A 408 31.72 12.50 0.36
C ALA A 408 30.20 12.24 0.43
N THR A 409 29.66 12.29 1.64
CA THR A 409 28.22 12.39 1.90
C THR A 409 27.84 13.83 2.17
N VAL A 410 26.90 14.39 1.39
CA VAL A 410 26.45 15.78 1.51
C VAL A 410 24.99 15.85 1.93
N HIS A 411 24.70 16.56 3.02
CA HIS A 411 23.34 16.79 3.51
C HIS A 411 22.97 18.26 3.35
N ILE A 412 22.06 18.56 2.42
CA ILE A 412 21.54 19.89 2.14
C ILE A 412 20.22 20.07 2.89
N GLY A 413 20.22 20.92 3.91
CA GLY A 413 19.07 21.22 4.77
C GLY A 413 17.98 22.07 4.11
N GLY A 414 18.08 22.35 2.82
CA GLY A 414 17.12 23.12 2.03
C GLY A 414 17.00 22.57 0.61
N LYS A 415 16.88 23.47 -0.37
CA LYS A 415 16.70 23.13 -1.79
C LYS A 415 18.02 23.01 -2.53
N LEU A 416 18.04 22.20 -3.58
CA LEU A 416 19.11 22.21 -4.59
C LEU A 416 18.53 22.68 -5.93
N ASN A 417 18.94 23.86 -6.38
CA ASN A 417 18.48 24.44 -7.64
C ASN A 417 19.65 24.56 -8.63
N VAL A 418 19.52 23.99 -9.81
CA VAL A 418 20.50 24.08 -10.89
C VAL A 418 19.83 24.73 -12.10
N SER A 419 20.44 25.79 -12.63
CA SER A 419 19.81 26.53 -13.72
C SER A 419 20.81 27.28 -14.57
N GLU A 420 20.34 27.81 -15.70
CA GLU A 420 21.16 28.48 -16.71
C GLU A 420 22.10 27.53 -17.46
N ASN A 421 22.52 27.98 -18.64
CA ASN A 421 23.21 27.11 -19.59
C ASN A 421 24.63 26.81 -19.12
N GLY A 422 24.98 25.51 -19.08
CA GLY A 422 26.32 25.04 -18.72
C GLY A 422 26.57 24.95 -17.22
N SER A 423 25.56 25.20 -16.37
CA SER A 423 25.65 24.94 -14.93
C SER A 423 25.53 23.46 -14.63
N ASP A 424 26.42 22.96 -13.78
CA ASP A 424 26.64 21.53 -13.62
C ASP A 424 26.68 21.11 -12.13
N VAL A 425 26.06 19.97 -11.82
CA VAL A 425 26.33 19.20 -10.60
C VAL A 425 27.02 17.91 -11.02
N VAL A 426 28.17 17.60 -10.43
CA VAL A 426 28.96 16.41 -10.78
C VAL A 426 29.16 15.55 -9.54
N PHE A 427 28.68 14.31 -9.58
CA PHE A 427 29.00 13.28 -8.61
C PHE A 427 30.15 12.46 -9.19
N ASP A 428 31.35 12.63 -8.64
CA ASP A 428 32.56 11.94 -9.07
C ASP A 428 32.91 10.81 -8.10
N GLY A 429 32.46 9.61 -8.43
CA GLY A 429 32.68 8.41 -7.63
C GLY A 429 34.08 7.80 -7.77
N SER A 430 35.05 8.48 -8.40
CA SER A 430 36.39 7.89 -8.61
C SER A 430 37.15 7.60 -7.31
N GLY A 431 36.82 8.31 -6.22
CA GLY A 431 37.37 8.10 -4.87
C GLY A 431 36.50 7.24 -3.94
N GLY A 432 35.28 6.87 -4.33
CA GLY A 432 34.34 6.11 -3.51
C GLY A 432 32.88 6.41 -3.89
N ASP A 433 31.93 5.76 -3.22
CA ASP A 433 30.50 6.03 -3.40
C ASP A 433 30.15 7.43 -2.87
N VAL A 434 29.43 8.23 -3.67
CA VAL A 434 29.00 9.58 -3.30
C VAL A 434 27.52 9.57 -2.98
N ALA A 435 27.10 10.28 -1.93
CA ALA A 435 25.69 10.39 -1.55
C ALA A 435 25.31 11.85 -1.27
N VAL A 436 24.16 12.30 -1.79
CA VAL A 436 23.60 13.62 -1.49
C VAL A 436 22.17 13.50 -1.01
N LEU A 437 21.86 14.05 0.16
CA LEU A 437 20.50 14.25 0.67
C LEU A 437 20.09 15.72 0.50
N VAL A 438 18.91 15.95 -0.07
CA VAL A 438 18.24 17.25 -0.19
C VAL A 438 16.92 17.18 0.58
N GLU A 439 16.77 18.02 1.61
CA GLU A 439 15.60 17.98 2.51
C GLU A 439 14.31 18.53 1.88
N ASP A 440 14.38 19.50 0.96
CA ASP A 440 13.17 20.15 0.44
C ASP A 440 12.82 19.72 -1.00
N SER A 441 13.55 20.25 -1.99
CA SER A 441 13.24 20.03 -3.40
C SER A 441 14.50 20.14 -4.24
N PHE A 442 14.52 19.35 -5.30
CA PHE A 442 15.57 19.38 -6.32
C PHE A 442 14.97 19.90 -7.63
N SER A 443 15.54 20.97 -8.17
CA SER A 443 15.10 21.52 -9.45
C SER A 443 16.23 21.75 -10.43
N MET A 444 15.98 21.41 -11.69
CA MET A 444 16.86 21.65 -12.83
C MET A 444 16.08 22.28 -13.99
N ARG A 445 16.65 23.28 -14.64
CA ARG A 445 16.04 23.97 -15.80
C ARG A 445 17.08 24.49 -16.79
N ASP A 446 16.62 25.09 -17.88
CA ASP A 446 17.46 25.56 -18.98
C ASP A 446 18.33 24.42 -19.56
N GLN A 447 19.62 24.66 -19.86
CA GLN A 447 20.57 23.63 -20.32
C GLN A 447 21.55 23.22 -19.20
N SER A 448 21.05 23.07 -17.97
CA SER A 448 21.85 22.61 -16.82
C SER A 448 21.99 21.09 -16.80
N THR A 449 23.03 20.57 -16.14
CA THR A 449 23.23 19.11 -16.06
C THR A 449 23.61 18.58 -14.68
N LEU A 450 23.19 17.34 -14.41
CA LEU A 450 23.70 16.51 -13.32
C LEU A 450 24.39 15.31 -13.96
N ARG A 451 25.65 15.06 -13.59
CA ARG A 451 26.45 13.97 -14.13
C ARG A 451 27.01 13.10 -13.01
N ALA A 452 26.68 11.82 -13.02
CA ALA A 452 27.33 10.81 -12.20
C ALA A 452 28.42 10.11 -13.02
N GLN A 453 29.64 10.07 -12.49
CA GLN A 453 30.81 9.49 -13.15
C GLN A 453 31.74 8.79 -12.14
N GLY A 454 32.84 8.20 -12.62
CA GLY A 454 33.90 7.67 -11.75
C GLY A 454 33.83 6.18 -11.41
N GLY A 455 32.83 5.44 -11.91
CA GLY A 455 32.72 3.98 -11.83
C GLY A 455 32.19 3.40 -10.52
N SER A 456 31.91 4.24 -9.51
CA SER A 456 31.28 3.84 -8.23
C SER A 456 29.78 4.16 -8.21
N ASN A 457 29.11 3.91 -7.10
CA ASN A 457 27.71 4.30 -6.94
C ASN A 457 27.60 5.80 -6.62
N SER A 458 26.48 6.40 -7.01
CA SER A 458 26.19 7.80 -6.77
C SER A 458 24.70 7.96 -6.48
N ASP A 459 24.39 8.36 -5.26
CA ASP A 459 23.01 8.43 -4.78
C ASP A 459 22.56 9.87 -4.58
N LEU A 460 21.37 10.19 -5.08
CA LEU A 460 20.65 11.43 -4.80
C LEU A 460 19.35 11.12 -4.07
N PHE A 461 19.26 11.50 -2.81
CA PHE A 461 18.04 11.44 -2.01
C PHE A 461 17.38 12.82 -1.98
N VAL A 462 16.11 12.91 -2.36
CA VAL A 462 15.32 14.14 -2.32
C VAL A 462 14.08 13.88 -1.48
N ASP A 463 14.04 14.39 -0.25
CA ASP A 463 12.85 14.28 0.62
C ASP A 463 11.76 15.30 0.23
N GLY A 464 11.43 15.31 -1.05
CA GLY A 464 10.35 16.13 -1.58
C GLY A 464 10.30 16.11 -3.09
N THR A 465 9.93 17.26 -3.68
CA THR A 465 9.62 17.38 -5.11
C THR A 465 10.89 17.39 -5.97
N VAL A 466 10.81 16.73 -7.12
CA VAL A 466 11.84 16.77 -8.17
C VAL A 466 11.25 17.43 -9.42
N GLU A 467 11.85 18.53 -9.87
CA GLU A 467 11.45 19.25 -11.09
C GLU A 467 12.60 19.28 -12.10
N ILE A 468 12.37 18.80 -13.32
CA ILE A 468 13.35 18.84 -14.42
C ILE A 468 12.67 19.45 -15.65
N ARG A 469 13.12 20.62 -16.08
CA ARG A 469 12.46 21.40 -17.15
C ARG A 469 13.42 21.75 -18.29
N ASP A 470 12.83 22.21 -19.39
CA ASP A 470 13.51 22.69 -20.60
C ASP A 470 14.40 21.61 -21.24
N ASP A 471 15.70 21.85 -21.35
CA ASP A 471 16.71 20.97 -21.96
C ASP A 471 17.65 20.37 -20.89
N ALA A 472 17.24 20.39 -19.62
CA ALA A 472 18.07 19.93 -18.52
C ALA A 472 18.35 18.42 -18.61
N ALA A 473 19.54 18.00 -18.20
CA ALA A 473 19.98 16.63 -18.36
C ALA A 473 20.53 15.98 -17.08
N ILE A 474 20.03 14.80 -16.73
CA ILE A 474 20.61 13.90 -15.73
C ILE A 474 21.27 12.73 -16.47
N THR A 475 22.54 12.45 -16.17
CA THR A 475 23.32 11.42 -16.87
C THR A 475 24.14 10.55 -15.93
N ALA A 476 24.29 9.27 -16.29
CA ALA A 476 25.15 8.32 -15.61
C ALA A 476 26.16 7.72 -16.59
N ALA A 477 27.44 7.91 -16.32
CA ALA A 477 28.52 7.43 -17.18
C ALA A 477 28.57 5.89 -17.23
N THR A 478 29.12 5.34 -18.32
CA THR A 478 29.31 3.90 -18.45
C THR A 478 30.14 3.33 -17.29
N GLY A 479 29.56 2.39 -16.55
CA GLY A 479 30.18 1.76 -15.39
C GLY A 479 29.91 2.48 -14.06
N THR A 480 29.27 3.64 -14.06
CA THR A 480 28.76 4.31 -12.85
C THR A 480 27.29 3.93 -12.65
N ARG A 481 26.89 3.64 -11.41
CA ARG A 481 25.49 3.45 -11.04
C ARG A 481 24.98 4.71 -10.36
N PHE A 482 24.00 5.37 -10.94
CA PHE A 482 23.30 6.50 -10.36
C PHE A 482 21.90 6.10 -9.91
N GLU A 483 21.54 6.43 -8.67
CA GLU A 483 20.21 6.20 -8.14
C GLU A 483 19.64 7.49 -7.55
N LEU A 484 18.46 7.88 -8.04
CA LEU A 484 17.68 8.99 -7.51
C LEU A 484 16.50 8.43 -6.74
N TYR A 485 16.35 8.84 -5.48
CA TYR A 485 15.27 8.46 -4.59
C TYR A 485 14.47 9.71 -4.22
N ASN A 486 13.15 9.68 -4.37
CA ASN A 486 12.33 10.83 -4.00
C ASN A 486 11.01 10.47 -3.30
N THR A 487 10.57 11.33 -2.39
CA THR A 487 9.34 11.15 -1.60
C THR A 487 8.16 12.00 -2.06
N GLY A 488 8.42 13.15 -2.71
CA GLY A 488 7.40 14.06 -3.25
C GLY A 488 7.02 13.80 -4.70
N ASP A 489 6.29 14.74 -5.31
CA ASP A 489 5.93 14.64 -6.73
C ASP A 489 7.14 14.81 -7.66
N VAL A 490 7.07 14.21 -8.85
CA VAL A 490 8.09 14.35 -9.89
C VAL A 490 7.48 15.03 -11.11
N GLU A 491 8.07 16.12 -11.57
CA GLU A 491 7.66 16.86 -12.76
C GLU A 491 8.82 16.94 -13.76
N VAL A 492 8.64 16.36 -14.95
CA VAL A 492 9.61 16.43 -16.05
C VAL A 492 8.93 17.03 -17.26
N THR A 493 9.45 18.13 -17.81
CA THR A 493 8.78 18.87 -18.89
C THR A 493 9.68 19.20 -20.07
N HIS A 494 9.06 19.52 -21.20
CA HIS A 494 9.70 19.97 -22.44
C HIS A 494 10.60 18.91 -23.10
N GLN A 495 11.92 19.13 -23.16
CA GLN A 495 12.89 18.28 -23.85
C GLN A 495 13.94 17.69 -22.89
N ALA A 496 13.61 17.64 -21.59
CA ALA A 496 14.49 17.14 -20.55
C ALA A 496 14.97 15.72 -20.86
N ARG A 497 16.20 15.41 -20.42
CA ARG A 497 16.85 14.12 -20.67
C ARG A 497 17.31 13.45 -19.37
N ILE A 498 16.96 12.19 -19.17
CA ILE A 498 17.38 11.39 -18.01
C ILE A 498 17.94 10.08 -18.53
N ALA A 499 19.23 10.01 -18.81
CA ALA A 499 19.79 8.92 -19.61
C ALA A 499 21.13 8.39 -19.08
N ALA A 500 21.22 7.08 -18.92
CA ALA A 500 22.48 6.38 -18.84
C ALA A 500 23.22 6.43 -20.17
N ASP A 501 24.54 6.59 -20.13
CA ASP A 501 25.38 6.55 -21.31
C ASP A 501 25.31 5.19 -22.00
N ASP A 502 25.50 5.22 -23.33
CA ASP A 502 25.43 4.05 -24.21
C ASP A 502 24.11 3.25 -24.14
N ASP A 503 23.04 3.85 -23.61
CA ASP A 503 21.75 3.22 -23.33
C ASP A 503 21.88 1.98 -22.40
N VAL A 504 22.89 1.95 -21.52
CA VAL A 504 23.03 0.92 -20.47
C VAL A 504 22.09 1.27 -19.32
N THR A 505 20.80 1.01 -19.51
CA THR A 505 19.72 1.54 -18.66
C THR A 505 19.82 1.05 -17.21
N GLY A 506 20.49 -0.07 -16.97
CA GLY A 506 20.84 -0.55 -15.64
C GLY A 506 21.71 0.40 -14.82
N ASN A 507 22.32 1.43 -15.41
CA ASN A 507 23.18 2.38 -14.70
C ASN A 507 22.44 3.60 -14.13
N LEU A 508 21.17 3.83 -14.49
CA LEU A 508 20.40 4.99 -14.00
C LEU A 508 19.04 4.54 -13.49
N TRP A 509 18.76 4.78 -12.20
CA TRP A 509 17.52 4.39 -11.55
C TRP A 509 16.85 5.59 -10.89
N LEU A 510 15.53 5.67 -11.05
CA LEU A 510 14.67 6.61 -10.36
C LEU A 510 13.65 5.82 -9.55
N TYR A 511 13.72 5.94 -8.23
CA TYR A 511 12.76 5.39 -7.27
C TYR A 511 11.91 6.51 -6.72
N SER A 512 10.59 6.33 -6.75
CA SER A 512 9.67 7.34 -6.24
C SER A 512 8.59 6.71 -5.35
N SER A 513 8.34 7.35 -4.22
CA SER A 513 7.12 7.17 -3.43
C SER A 513 6.16 8.35 -3.54
N GLY A 514 6.41 9.28 -4.47
CA GLY A 514 5.56 10.42 -4.75
C GLY A 514 4.13 10.03 -5.12
N GLY A 515 3.17 10.89 -4.84
CA GLY A 515 1.78 10.67 -5.24
C GLY A 515 1.63 10.68 -6.76
N SER A 516 2.29 11.64 -7.41
CA SER A 516 2.21 11.83 -8.86
C SER A 516 3.59 11.98 -9.52
N ILE A 517 3.69 11.44 -10.73
CA ILE A 517 4.84 11.60 -11.63
C ILE A 517 4.31 12.09 -12.97
N ASP A 518 4.62 13.31 -13.36
CA ASP A 518 4.17 13.91 -14.63
C ASP A 518 5.35 14.08 -15.59
N PHE A 519 5.28 13.41 -16.74
CA PHE A 519 6.15 13.65 -17.87
C PHE A 519 5.37 14.37 -18.98
N GLN A 520 5.69 15.66 -19.17
CA GLN A 520 5.06 16.52 -20.16
C GLN A 520 6.05 16.90 -21.27
N GLY A 521 6.14 16.04 -22.29
CA GLY A 521 7.01 16.28 -23.44
C GLY A 521 6.57 17.46 -24.30
N ALA A 522 7.52 18.04 -25.03
CA ALA A 522 7.20 18.97 -26.11
C ALA A 522 6.42 18.27 -27.26
N PRO A 523 5.59 18.98 -28.05
CA PRO A 523 4.77 18.36 -29.10
C PRO A 523 5.51 17.77 -30.31
N SER A 524 6.84 17.93 -30.44
CA SER A 524 7.60 17.45 -31.61
C SER A 524 8.87 16.67 -31.28
N ASP A 525 9.47 16.93 -30.13
CA ASP A 525 10.75 16.34 -29.69
C ASP A 525 10.78 16.46 -28.17
N GLY A 526 10.07 15.56 -27.51
CA GLY A 526 9.81 15.69 -26.07
C GLY A 526 10.88 15.04 -25.22
N ILE A 527 10.47 14.31 -24.19
CA ILE A 527 11.39 13.81 -23.16
C ILE A 527 12.06 12.51 -23.64
N ASP A 528 13.35 12.35 -23.32
CA ASP A 528 14.14 11.14 -23.54
C ASP A 528 14.64 10.57 -22.19
N VAL A 529 14.20 9.36 -21.87
CA VAL A 529 14.65 8.64 -20.67
C VAL A 529 15.29 7.32 -21.07
N ALA A 530 16.52 7.07 -20.60
CA ALA A 530 17.21 5.80 -20.73
C ALA A 530 17.66 5.32 -19.34
N GLY A 531 16.82 4.51 -18.70
CA GLY A 531 17.02 4.08 -17.32
C GLY A 531 15.87 3.23 -16.80
N VAL A 532 15.85 3.03 -15.49
CA VAL A 532 14.75 2.40 -14.77
C VAL A 532 13.97 3.44 -14.00
N VAL A 533 12.65 3.48 -14.18
CA VAL A 533 11.74 4.24 -13.31
C VAL A 533 10.89 3.25 -12.53
N TYR A 534 11.02 3.24 -11.21
CA TYR A 534 10.36 2.28 -10.33
C TYR A 534 9.55 3.00 -9.24
N ALA A 535 8.26 3.17 -9.50
CA ALA A 535 7.32 3.91 -8.67
C ALA A 535 5.97 3.16 -8.52
N PRO A 536 5.98 1.93 -7.95
CA PRO A 536 4.85 0.99 -8.03
C PRO A 536 3.53 1.45 -7.40
N THR A 537 3.56 2.52 -6.60
CA THR A 537 2.38 3.10 -5.93
C THR A 537 2.01 4.49 -6.42
N SER A 538 2.79 5.06 -7.33
CA SER A 538 2.57 6.41 -7.87
C SER A 538 1.63 6.38 -9.07
N GLU A 539 0.92 7.47 -9.32
CA GLU A 539 0.22 7.71 -10.59
C GLU A 539 1.17 8.41 -11.57
N MET A 540 1.40 7.81 -12.74
CA MET A 540 2.23 8.39 -13.79
C MET A 540 1.37 8.99 -14.91
N THR A 541 1.49 10.30 -15.13
CA THR A 541 0.86 11.01 -16.24
C THR A 541 1.88 11.23 -17.36
N LEU A 542 1.50 10.83 -18.57
CA LEU A 542 2.32 10.87 -19.76
C LEU A 542 1.64 11.75 -20.82
N THR A 543 2.23 12.90 -21.15
CA THR A 543 1.68 13.90 -22.07
C THR A 543 2.61 14.15 -23.26
N ASN A 544 2.06 14.20 -24.49
CA ASN A 544 2.78 14.44 -25.75
C ASN A 544 3.90 13.39 -26.05
N ASN A 545 5.02 13.80 -26.67
CA ASN A 545 6.03 12.90 -27.23
C ASN A 545 7.06 12.47 -26.17
N MET A 546 7.29 11.17 -26.06
CA MET A 546 8.30 10.62 -25.16
C MET A 546 9.00 9.39 -25.76
N THR A 547 10.29 9.28 -25.48
CA THR A 547 11.08 8.08 -25.73
C THR A 547 11.58 7.53 -24.41
N PHE A 548 11.36 6.24 -24.22
CA PHE A 548 11.66 5.52 -22.99
C PHE A 548 12.46 4.27 -23.35
N LYS A 549 13.68 4.18 -22.83
CA LYS A 549 14.55 3.00 -22.94
C LYS A 549 14.77 2.42 -21.54
N GLY A 550 14.58 1.12 -21.38
CA GLY A 550 14.71 0.43 -20.10
C GLY A 550 13.37 -0.10 -19.58
N SER A 551 13.09 0.09 -18.29
CA SER A 551 11.92 -0.49 -17.61
C SER A 551 11.18 0.55 -16.78
N PHE A 552 9.86 0.58 -16.91
CA PHE A 552 8.99 1.56 -16.26
C PHE A 552 7.91 0.84 -15.43
N THR A 553 7.86 1.12 -14.14
CA THR A 553 6.87 0.55 -13.23
C THR A 553 6.13 1.66 -12.50
N SER A 554 4.81 1.64 -12.58
CA SER A 554 3.93 2.61 -11.92
C SER A 554 2.69 1.92 -11.35
N GLY A 555 2.03 2.55 -10.37
CA GLY A 555 0.73 2.08 -9.88
C GLY A 555 -0.37 2.26 -10.94
N SER A 556 -0.34 3.36 -11.68
CA SER A 556 -1.28 3.63 -12.76
C SER A 556 -0.67 4.53 -13.82
N PHE A 557 -1.17 4.43 -15.05
CA PHE A 557 -0.80 5.34 -16.13
C PHE A 557 -2.00 6.12 -16.64
N THR A 558 -1.83 7.42 -16.74
CA THR A 558 -2.75 8.35 -17.39
C THR A 558 -2.05 8.93 -18.63
N PHE A 559 -2.73 8.97 -19.77
CA PHE A 559 -2.15 9.43 -21.03
C PHE A 559 -2.92 10.63 -21.58
N ASN A 560 -2.23 11.67 -22.03
CA ASN A 560 -2.82 12.90 -22.58
C ASN A 560 -2.17 13.28 -23.91
N ASP A 561 -2.87 12.99 -25.02
CA ASP A 561 -2.35 13.20 -26.38
C ASP A 561 -0.92 12.63 -26.56
N ALA A 562 -0.68 11.44 -25.99
CA ALA A 562 0.67 10.87 -25.86
C ALA A 562 1.14 10.14 -27.12
N ASP A 563 2.41 10.36 -27.48
CA ASP A 563 3.12 9.69 -28.57
C ASP A 563 4.37 9.00 -28.00
N LEU A 564 4.31 7.67 -27.86
CA LEU A 564 5.24 6.90 -27.03
C LEU A 564 6.12 5.97 -27.86
N ASN A 565 7.43 6.02 -27.63
CA ASN A 565 8.39 5.05 -28.13
C ASN A 565 9.05 4.34 -26.93
N LEU A 566 8.79 3.05 -26.79
CA LEU A 566 9.23 2.23 -25.67
C LEU A 566 10.25 1.20 -26.18
N HIS A 567 11.40 1.13 -25.53
CA HIS A 567 12.52 0.27 -25.94
C HIS A 567 13.01 -0.49 -24.71
N TYR A 568 12.53 -1.72 -24.52
CA TYR A 568 12.92 -2.51 -23.37
C TYR A 568 14.37 -2.96 -23.45
N ASP A 569 15.11 -2.79 -22.36
CA ASP A 569 16.44 -3.32 -22.21
C ASP A 569 16.38 -4.70 -21.55
N GLU A 570 16.62 -5.75 -22.34
CA GLU A 570 16.54 -7.15 -21.94
C GLU A 570 17.57 -7.50 -20.86
N SER A 571 18.65 -6.72 -20.71
CA SER A 571 19.63 -6.93 -19.65
C SER A 571 19.05 -6.69 -18.25
N LEU A 572 17.91 -5.99 -18.14
CA LEU A 572 17.22 -5.73 -16.88
C LEU A 572 16.42 -6.94 -16.38
N ALA A 573 16.18 -7.95 -17.22
CA ALA A 573 15.26 -9.05 -16.92
C ALA A 573 15.58 -9.82 -15.63
N THR A 574 16.85 -9.82 -15.21
CA THR A 574 17.31 -10.47 -13.97
C THR A 574 17.60 -9.49 -12.83
N LEU A 575 17.53 -8.19 -13.07
CA LEU A 575 17.76 -7.17 -12.05
C LEU A 575 16.52 -6.98 -11.20
N GLN A 576 16.73 -6.72 -9.92
CA GLN A 576 15.68 -6.43 -8.96
C GLN A 576 15.90 -5.01 -8.39
N PRO A 577 14.81 -4.26 -8.14
CA PRO A 577 14.85 -3.06 -7.32
C PRO A 577 15.63 -3.28 -6.02
N PHE A 578 16.38 -2.26 -5.59
CA PHE A 578 17.22 -2.29 -4.38
C PHE A 578 18.24 -3.45 -4.36
N GLY A 579 18.68 -3.92 -5.53
CA GLY A 579 19.62 -5.04 -5.65
C GLY A 579 19.06 -6.38 -5.17
N GLY A 580 17.73 -6.52 -5.03
CA GLY A 580 17.09 -7.73 -4.50
C GLY A 580 17.12 -7.83 -2.99
N ALA A 581 17.47 -6.76 -2.27
CA ALA A 581 17.36 -6.70 -0.82
C ALA A 581 15.89 -6.83 -0.37
N SER A 582 15.70 -7.41 0.81
CA SER A 582 14.45 -7.28 1.56
C SER A 582 14.38 -5.85 2.08
N VAL A 583 13.34 -5.09 1.72
CA VAL A 583 13.21 -3.68 2.08
C VAL A 583 11.87 -3.39 2.75
N PRO A 584 11.79 -2.36 3.62
CA PRO A 584 10.56 -2.04 4.34
C PRO A 584 9.40 -1.62 3.42
N VAL A 585 8.20 -2.17 3.66
CA VAL A 585 6.93 -1.80 2.97
C VAL A 585 5.99 -0.96 3.84
N VAL A 586 6.16 -1.02 5.15
CA VAL A 586 5.47 -0.14 6.11
C VAL A 586 6.50 0.83 6.63
N SER A 587 6.25 2.12 6.43
CA SER A 587 7.07 3.19 6.99
C SER A 587 6.37 3.82 8.19
N HIS A 588 5.04 3.89 8.27
CA HIS A 588 4.37 4.55 9.37
C HIS A 588 3.48 3.59 10.14
N LEU A 589 3.77 3.41 11.43
CA LEU A 589 2.90 2.71 12.36
C LEU A 589 2.25 3.71 13.31
N HIS A 590 0.93 3.75 13.26
CA HIS A 590 0.10 4.53 14.18
C HIS A 590 -0.82 3.59 14.94
N VAL A 591 -0.56 3.43 16.23
CA VAL A 591 -1.42 2.64 17.11
C VAL A 591 -1.88 3.54 18.24
N SER A 592 -3.18 3.64 18.44
CA SER A 592 -3.76 4.41 19.53
C SER A 592 -4.77 3.60 20.31
N ARG A 593 -4.82 3.79 21.62
CA ARG A 593 -5.83 3.21 22.51
C ARG A 593 -6.87 4.28 22.85
N HIS A 594 -8.12 3.98 22.54
CA HIS A 594 -9.29 4.79 22.83
C HIS A 594 -10.15 4.09 23.89
N ARG A 595 -10.22 4.66 25.09
CA ARG A 595 -10.90 4.04 26.22
C ARG A 595 -12.34 4.55 26.35
N VAL A 596 -13.27 3.62 26.36
CA VAL A 596 -14.70 3.87 26.61
C VAL A 596 -15.16 3.08 27.83
N THR A 597 -16.13 3.61 28.55
CA THR A 597 -16.82 2.90 29.62
C THR A 597 -18.26 2.63 29.20
N ILE A 598 -18.74 1.41 29.45
CA ILE A 598 -20.10 0.98 29.13
C ILE A 598 -20.75 0.54 30.43
N GLU A 599 -21.86 1.20 30.79
CA GLU A 599 -22.58 0.97 32.04
C GLU A 599 -24.09 0.94 31.78
N ASP A 600 -24.86 0.39 32.72
CA ASP A 600 -26.33 0.44 32.74
C ASP A 600 -26.81 1.90 32.90
N ASP A 601 -27.85 2.34 32.17
CA ASP A 601 -28.36 3.74 32.20
C ASP A 601 -29.20 4.10 33.45
#